data_AF-A0A2M9E9K0-F1
#
_entry.id   AF-A0A2M9E9K0-F1
#
_cell.length_a   1.000
_cell.length_b   1.000
_cell.length_c   1.000
_cell.angle_alpha   90.00
_cell.angle_beta   90.00
_cell.angle_gamma   90.00
#
_symmetry.space_group_name_H-M   'P 1'
#
loop_
_entity.id
_entity.type
_entity.pdbx_description
1 polymer ?
#
loop_
_entity_poly.entity_id
_entity_poly.type
_entity_poly.pdbx_seq_one_letter_code
_entity_poly.pdbx_strand_id
1 'polypeptide(L)'
;MSADVQVAAPAPADVGGPFVSVQLAVLARFFAWATAQDVLPTVEQAVARFALRRAVADQWLDVLAEAYGVDRAEQSPSPTEGQNR
;
A
#
# COMPACT_ATOMS: atom_id res chain seq x y z
N MET A 1 -54.79 18.52 -20.98
CA MET A 1 -53.40 19.02 -21.11
C MET A 1 -52.60 18.37 -20.00
N SER A 2 -51.94 17.25 -20.27
CA SER A 2 -51.09 16.55 -19.30
C SER A 2 -49.64 16.91 -19.60
N ALA A 3 -48.94 17.48 -18.62
CA ALA A 3 -47.52 17.79 -18.73
C ALA A 3 -46.72 16.54 -18.39
N ASP A 4 -45.95 16.03 -19.36
CA ASP A 4 -44.95 15.00 -19.16
C ASP A 4 -43.82 15.57 -18.28
N VAL A 5 -43.71 15.09 -17.04
CA VAL A 5 -42.58 15.39 -16.16
C VAL A 5 -41.43 14.49 -16.60
N GLN A 6 -40.51 15.02 -17.40
CA GLN A 6 -39.25 14.34 -17.70
C GLN A 6 -38.35 14.38 -16.45
N VAL A 7 -38.30 13.26 -15.72
CA VAL A 7 -37.30 13.04 -14.68
C VAL A 7 -35.96 12.78 -15.39
N ALA A 8 -35.09 13.78 -15.41
CA ALA A 8 -33.72 13.62 -15.86
C ALA A 8 -33.01 12.60 -14.97
N ALA A 9 -32.53 11.50 -15.55
CA ALA A 9 -31.69 10.54 -14.85
C ALA A 9 -30.40 11.24 -14.37
N PRO A 10 -29.94 11.00 -13.14
CA PRO A 10 -28.67 11.55 -12.68
C PRO A 10 -27.54 11.04 -13.57
N ALA A 11 -26.67 11.95 -14.02
CA ALA A 11 -25.48 11.61 -14.78
C ALA A 11 -24.65 10.56 -14.02
N PRO A 12 -24.01 9.60 -14.70
CA PRO A 12 -23.13 8.65 -14.03
C PRO A 12 -22.04 9.44 -13.29
N ALA A 13 -21.93 9.20 -11.99
CA ALA A 13 -20.84 9.75 -11.20
C ALA A 13 -19.53 9.35 -11.89
N ASP A 14 -18.73 10.34 -12.24
CA ASP A 14 -17.38 10.17 -12.75
C ASP A 14 -16.52 9.60 -11.61
N VAL A 15 -16.65 8.30 -11.36
CA VAL A 15 -15.90 7.58 -10.33
C VAL A 15 -14.56 7.18 -10.95
N GLY A 16 -13.65 8.14 -11.09
CA GLY A 16 -12.26 7.81 -11.41
C GLY A 16 -11.52 8.84 -12.25
N GLY A 17 -11.28 10.03 -11.69
CA GLY A 17 -10.26 10.92 -12.24
C GLY A 17 -8.87 10.25 -12.29
N PRO A 18 -7.96 10.75 -13.16
CA PRO A 18 -6.65 10.14 -13.41
C PRO A 18 -5.76 9.97 -12.15
N PHE A 19 -6.04 10.73 -11.09
CA PHE A 19 -5.30 10.68 -9.82
C PHE A 19 -5.53 9.40 -9.02
N VAL A 20 -6.74 8.82 -9.04
CA VAL A 20 -7.01 7.54 -8.37
C VAL A 20 -6.23 6.42 -9.08
N SER A 21 -6.09 6.51 -10.40
CA SER A 21 -5.41 5.51 -11.22
C SER A 21 -3.90 5.42 -10.94
N VAL A 22 -3.22 6.55 -10.70
CA VAL A 22 -1.76 6.55 -10.47
C VAL A 22 -1.41 5.92 -9.11
N GLN A 23 -2.12 6.30 -8.05
CA GLN A 23 -1.87 5.72 -6.72
C GLN A 23 -2.14 4.22 -6.72
N LEU A 24 -3.23 3.79 -7.37
CA LEU A 24 -3.55 2.37 -7.52
C LEU A 24 -2.48 1.61 -8.31
N ALA A 25 -1.96 2.21 -9.39
CA ALA A 25 -0.90 1.61 -10.19
C ALA A 25 0.42 1.47 -9.41
N VAL A 26 0.78 2.46 -8.59
CA VAL A 26 1.97 2.39 -7.71
C VAL A 26 1.79 1.28 -6.67
N LEU A 27 0.62 1.22 -6.03
CA LEU A 27 0.30 0.20 -5.04
C LEU A 27 0.32 -1.22 -5.65
N ALA A 28 -0.31 -1.41 -6.81
CA ALA A 28 -0.32 -2.69 -7.51
C ALA A 28 1.09 -3.13 -7.91
N ARG A 29 1.93 -2.21 -8.41
CA ARG A 29 3.34 -2.48 -8.74
C ARG A 29 4.16 -2.81 -7.50
N PHE A 30 3.90 -2.15 -6.37
CA PHE A 30 4.53 -2.45 -5.10
C PHE A 30 4.22 -3.87 -4.65
N PHE A 31 2.95 -4.25 -4.60
CA PHE A 31 2.55 -5.58 -4.16
C PHE A 31 3.08 -6.68 -5.07
N ALA A 32 2.97 -6.50 -6.40
CA ALA A 32 3.53 -7.47 -7.35
C ALA A 32 5.04 -7.68 -7.18
N TRP A 33 5.79 -6.62 -6.84
CA TRP A 33 7.21 -6.74 -6.55
C TRP A 33 7.49 -7.43 -5.23
N ALA A 34 6.74 -7.10 -4.18
CA ALA A 34 6.94 -7.64 -2.83
C ALA A 34 6.61 -9.14 -2.77
N THR A 35 5.53 -9.57 -3.44
CA THR A 35 5.10 -10.99 -3.48
C THR A 35 5.96 -11.86 -4.40
N ALA A 36 6.79 -11.25 -5.25
CA ALA A 36 7.73 -11.98 -6.10
C ALA A 36 9.04 -12.35 -5.37
N GLN A 37 9.22 -11.90 -4.12
CA GLN A 37 10.36 -12.27 -3.27
C GLN A 37 10.04 -13.54 -2.49
N ASP A 38 11.06 -14.36 -2.20
CA ASP A 38 10.91 -15.53 -1.32
C ASP A 38 10.64 -15.12 0.15
N VAL A 39 11.07 -13.92 0.54
CA VAL A 39 10.90 -13.35 1.89
C VAL A 39 10.34 -11.94 1.75
N LEU A 40 9.44 -11.56 2.67
CA LEU A 40 8.85 -10.23 2.69
C LEU A 40 9.94 -9.15 2.76
N PRO A 41 9.95 -8.14 1.85
CA PRO A 41 11.00 -7.15 1.81
C PRO A 41 11.00 -6.24 3.06
N THR A 42 12.17 -5.65 3.36
CA THR A 42 12.30 -4.69 4.46
C THR A 42 11.77 -3.31 4.06
N VAL A 43 11.51 -2.47 5.07
CA VAL A 43 11.07 -1.08 4.86
C VAL A 43 12.10 -0.31 4.06
N GLU A 44 13.39 -0.50 4.34
CA GLU A 44 14.50 0.16 3.66
C GLU A 44 14.56 -0.23 2.18
N GLN A 45 14.33 -1.51 1.85
CA GLN A 45 14.25 -1.97 0.46
C GLN A 45 13.08 -1.34 -0.28
N ALA A 46 11.91 -1.27 0.36
CA ALA A 46 10.72 -0.63 -0.18
C ALA A 46 10.93 0.88 -0.42
N VAL A 47 11.49 1.59 0.55
CA VAL A 47 11.79 3.03 0.47
C VAL A 47 12.79 3.32 -0.64
N ALA A 48 13.90 2.57 -0.70
CA ALA A 48 14.94 2.76 -1.71
C ALA A 48 14.42 2.51 -3.14
N ARG A 49 13.53 1.54 -3.31
CA ARG A 49 13.02 1.15 -4.63
C ARG A 49 11.91 2.04 -5.16
N PHE A 50 10.98 2.46 -4.31
CA PHE A 50 9.77 3.20 -4.71
C PHE A 50 9.80 4.67 -4.30
N ALA A 51 10.90 5.15 -3.69
CA ALA A 51 11.04 6.50 -3.17
C ALA A 51 9.90 6.92 -2.22
N LEU A 52 9.40 5.95 -1.44
CA LEU A 52 8.31 6.16 -0.49
C LEU A 52 8.81 6.78 0.81
N ARG A 53 7.91 7.42 1.55
CA ARG A 53 8.17 7.73 2.96
C ARG A 53 8.21 6.43 3.76
N ARG A 54 9.08 6.35 4.76
CA ARG A 54 9.24 5.17 5.63
C ARG A 54 7.90 4.68 6.19
N ALA A 55 7.07 5.59 6.72
CA ALA A 55 5.76 5.26 7.28
C ALA A 55 4.79 4.63 6.26
N VAL A 56 4.84 5.04 4.99
CA VAL A 56 3.99 4.47 3.93
C VAL A 56 4.46 3.06 3.57
N ALA A 57 5.77 2.89 3.42
CA ALA A 57 6.36 1.58 3.15
C ALA A 57 6.07 0.58 4.29
N ASP A 58 6.17 1.04 5.53
CA ASP A 58 5.87 0.24 6.72
C ASP A 58 4.40 -0.20 6.75
N GLN A 59 3.46 0.74 6.59
CA GLN A 59 2.04 0.44 6.53
C GLN A 59 1.69 -0.56 5.41
N TRP A 60 2.30 -0.42 4.23
CA TRP A 60 2.02 -1.32 3.11
C TRP A 60 2.57 -2.73 3.33
N LEU A 61 3.72 -2.84 4.00
CA LEU A 61 4.29 -4.13 4.37
C LEU A 61 3.51 -4.81 5.50
N ASP A 62 2.95 -4.05 6.45
CA ASP A 62 2.03 -4.58 7.47
C ASP A 62 0.76 -5.17 6.84
N VAL A 63 0.13 -4.42 5.93
CA VAL A 63 -1.05 -4.90 5.20
C VAL A 63 -0.72 -6.18 4.42
N LEU A 64 0.46 -6.24 3.81
CA LEU A 64 0.91 -7.43 3.10
C LEU A 64 1.14 -8.61 4.05
N ALA A 65 1.79 -8.36 5.19
CA ALA A 65 2.05 -9.38 6.20
C ALA A 65 0.76 -9.97 6.78
N GLU A 66 -0.20 -9.11 7.13
CA GLU A 66 -1.53 -9.50 7.60
C GLU A 66 -2.28 -10.33 6.55
N ALA A 67 -2.29 -9.89 5.29
CA ALA A 67 -2.99 -10.56 4.21
C ALA A 67 -2.44 -11.98 3.90
N TYR A 68 -1.13 -12.17 4.07
CA TYR A 68 -0.47 -13.46 3.85
C TYR A 68 -0.30 -14.29 5.13
N GLY A 69 -0.70 -13.77 6.29
CA GLY A 69 -0.56 -14.44 7.58
C GLY A 69 0.90 -14.70 7.95
N VAL A 70 1.81 -13.82 7.54
CA VAL A 70 3.25 -13.94 7.82
C VAL A 70 3.65 -12.93 8.88
N ASP A 71 4.43 -13.36 9.87
CA ASP A 71 5.07 -12.42 10.78
C ASP A 71 6.14 -11.64 10.03
N ARG A 72 6.07 -10.31 10.09
CA ARG A 72 7.21 -9.47 9.72
C ARG A 72 8.30 -9.83 10.69
N ALA A 73 9.42 -10.36 10.19
CA ALA A 73 10.58 -10.61 11.02
C ALA A 73 10.85 -9.33 11.83
N GLU A 74 10.56 -9.38 13.14
CA GLU A 74 10.91 -8.30 14.04
C GLU A 74 12.42 -8.16 13.89
N GLN A 75 12.85 -7.10 13.21
CA GLN A 75 14.23 -6.69 13.28
C GLN A 75 14.39 -6.08 14.67
N SER A 76 14.37 -6.95 15.70
CA SER A 76 14.85 -6.62 17.02
C SER A 76 16.23 -6.02 16.81
N PRO A 77 16.48 -4.76 17.23
CA PRO A 77 17.86 -4.35 17.38
C PRO A 77 18.51 -5.35 18.33
N SER A 78 19.54 -6.07 17.85
CA SER A 78 20.29 -7.01 18.67
C SER A 78 20.59 -6.40 20.03
N PRO A 79 20.49 -7.16 21.13
CA PRO A 79 20.72 -6.64 22.47
C PRO A 79 22.09 -5.97 22.50
N THR A 80 22.14 -4.77 23.07
CA THR A 80 23.38 -4.06 23.41
C THR A 80 24.16 -4.93 24.41
N GLU A 81 24.90 -5.90 23.89
CA GLU A 81 25.88 -6.67 24.64
C GLU A 81 27.13 -5.80 24.73
N GLY A 82 27.35 -5.19 25.89
CA GLY A 82 28.61 -4.52 26.19
C GLY A 82 28.49 -3.15 26.84
N GLN A 83 27.98 -3.09 28.08
CA GLN A 83 28.40 -2.03 29.00
C GLN A 83 28.59 -2.58 30.41
N ASN A 84 29.54 -3.51 30.53
CA ASN A 84 30.26 -3.77 31.78
C ASN A 84 31.75 -3.59 31.48
N ARG A 85 32.27 -2.40 31.79
CA ARG A 85 33.60 -2.15 32.38
C ARG A 85 33.78 -0.68 32.67
#